data_AF-A0A914I5T9-F1
#
_entry.id   AF-A0A914I5T9-F1
#
_cell.length_a   1.000
_cell.length_b   1.000
_cell.length_c   1.000
_cell.angle_alpha   90.00
_cell.angle_beta   90.00
_cell.angle_gamma   90.00
#
_symmetry.space_group_name_H-M   'P 1'
#
loop_
_entity.id
_entity.type
_entity.pdbx_description
1 polymer ?
#
loop_
_entity_poly.entity_id
_entity_poly.type
_entity_poly.pdbx_seq_one_letter_code
_entity_poly.pdbx_strand_id
1 'polypeptide(L)'
;MAAEDAQNEARECVRTTIVNPQSFCFDHLLRLSAVNDLKKADPLLFEALTIFVYGSLSDYRRFIAAHPTFVRDELRVENEETLDIKIKQLTLISMAEKTQTISLLELAKNLDIPDNEDLELFLIDAIHANAIRGKINEIGAELVVDSHQQRVFESAQWEQLHTRLGGLLENVRWFRDNIRSVVEGGK
;
A
#
# COMPACT_ATOMS: atom_id res chain seq x y z
N MET A 1 29.24 6.81 -18.79
CA MET A 1 28.11 6.90 -19.74
C MET A 1 27.07 5.85 -19.44
N ALA A 2 27.07 4.63 -20.00
CA ALA A 2 25.93 3.71 -19.81
C ALA A 2 25.48 3.44 -18.35
N ALA A 3 26.43 3.32 -17.40
CA ALA A 3 26.09 3.12 -15.99
C ALA A 3 25.55 4.37 -15.29
N GLU A 4 26.00 5.55 -15.72
CA GLU A 4 25.57 6.85 -15.16
C GLU A 4 24.21 7.25 -15.73
N ASP A 5 23.98 6.97 -17.02
CA ASP A 5 22.69 7.14 -17.69
C ASP A 5 21.63 6.23 -17.04
N ALA A 6 21.96 4.96 -16.79
CA ALA A 6 21.08 4.02 -16.09
C ALA A 6 20.75 4.44 -14.66
N GLN A 7 21.69 5.07 -13.94
CA GLN A 7 21.43 5.61 -12.61
C GLN A 7 20.49 6.81 -12.66
N ASN A 8 20.69 7.72 -13.61
CA ASN A 8 19.82 8.88 -13.77
C ASN A 8 18.39 8.47 -14.16
N GLU A 9 18.24 7.50 -15.07
CA GLU A 9 16.94 6.92 -15.41
C GLU A 9 16.28 6.23 -14.21
N ALA A 10 17.05 5.52 -13.38
CA ALA A 10 16.52 4.91 -12.16
C ALA A 10 16.02 5.97 -11.18
N ARG A 11 16.72 7.10 -11.02
CA ARG A 11 16.25 8.22 -10.17
C ARG A 11 14.93 8.78 -10.67
N GLU A 12 14.84 9.11 -11.95
CA GLU A 12 13.61 9.65 -12.54
C GLU A 12 12.45 8.64 -12.49
N CYS A 13 12.72 7.35 -12.66
CA CYS A 13 11.73 6.29 -12.51
C CYS A 13 11.18 6.21 -11.07
N VAL A 14 12.07 6.14 -10.07
CA VAL A 14 11.69 6.10 -8.65
C VAL A 14 10.86 7.34 -8.31
N ARG A 15 11.33 8.50 -8.71
CA ARG A 15 10.65 9.78 -8.49
C ARG A 15 9.26 9.80 -9.10
N THR A 16 9.14 9.48 -10.39
CA THR A 16 7.84 9.49 -11.11
C THR A 16 6.86 8.51 -10.46
N THR A 17 7.36 7.37 -9.97
CA THR A 17 6.53 6.37 -9.30
C THR A 17 6.07 6.83 -7.92
N ILE A 18 6.94 7.49 -7.15
CA ILE A 18 6.57 8.08 -5.85
C ILE A 18 5.55 9.21 -6.03
N VAL A 19 5.66 10.01 -7.08
CA VAL A 19 4.73 11.13 -7.35
C VAL A 19 3.37 10.62 -7.86
N ASN A 20 3.33 9.49 -8.55
CA ASN A 20 2.09 8.95 -9.11
C ASN A 20 1.07 8.60 -8.00
N PRO A 21 -0.11 9.25 -7.93
CA PRO A 21 -1.08 9.04 -6.87
C PRO A 21 -1.76 7.67 -6.89
N GLN A 22 -1.75 6.95 -8.03
CA GLN A 22 -2.40 5.65 -8.16
C GLN A 22 -1.45 4.46 -7.90
N SER A 23 -0.16 4.72 -7.68
CA SER A 23 0.81 3.67 -7.40
C SER A 23 1.05 3.54 -5.89
N PHE A 24 0.69 2.39 -5.33
CA PHE A 24 0.86 2.06 -3.90
C PHE A 24 1.83 0.90 -3.65
N CYS A 25 2.31 0.26 -4.71
CA CYS A 25 3.17 -0.92 -4.65
C CYS A 25 4.52 -0.59 -5.28
N PHE A 26 5.59 -0.66 -4.50
CA PHE A 26 6.94 -0.23 -4.89
C PHE A 26 7.99 -1.34 -4.77
N ASP A 27 7.57 -2.54 -4.39
CA ASP A 27 8.44 -3.71 -4.18
C ASP A 27 9.26 -4.06 -5.44
N HIS A 28 8.65 -3.90 -6.61
CA HIS A 28 9.27 -4.18 -7.90
C HIS A 28 10.47 -3.27 -8.17
N LEU A 29 10.45 -2.03 -7.66
CA LEU A 29 11.57 -1.09 -7.81
C LEU A 29 12.78 -1.55 -7.00
N LEU A 30 12.57 -2.05 -5.77
CA LEU A 30 13.67 -2.53 -4.92
C LEU A 30 14.37 -3.77 -5.50
N ARG A 31 13.71 -4.53 -6.37
CA ARG A 31 14.27 -5.71 -7.04
C ARG A 31 15.20 -5.36 -8.21
N LEU A 32 15.16 -4.13 -8.72
CA LEU A 32 16.00 -3.71 -9.85
C LEU A 32 17.44 -3.46 -9.39
N SER A 33 18.43 -3.97 -10.14
CA SER A 33 19.85 -3.77 -9.80
C SER A 33 20.23 -2.29 -9.82
N ALA A 34 19.70 -1.52 -10.77
CA ALA A 34 19.94 -0.08 -10.88
C ALA A 34 19.48 0.70 -9.64
N VAL A 35 18.38 0.26 -9.01
CA VAL A 35 17.88 0.86 -7.77
C VAL A 35 18.70 0.42 -6.54
N ASN A 36 19.25 -0.79 -6.55
CA ASN A 36 20.22 -1.19 -5.53
C ASN A 36 21.54 -0.41 -5.63
N ASP A 37 21.97 -0.07 -6.84
CA ASP A 37 23.15 0.77 -7.05
C ASP A 37 22.91 2.22 -6.59
N LEU A 38 21.66 2.70 -6.62
CA LEU A 38 21.29 4.00 -6.03
C LEU A 38 21.60 4.08 -4.55
N LYS A 39 21.64 2.97 -3.80
CA LYS A 39 22.05 2.99 -2.39
C LYS A 39 23.43 3.62 -2.16
N LYS A 40 24.33 3.53 -3.15
CA LYS A 40 25.68 4.13 -3.10
C LYS A 40 25.72 5.53 -3.70
N ALA A 41 24.96 5.75 -4.77
CA ALA A 41 24.98 7.01 -5.52
C ALA A 41 24.09 8.09 -4.90
N ASP A 42 22.98 7.69 -4.26
CA ASP A 42 21.99 8.55 -3.63
C ASP A 42 21.28 7.81 -2.47
N PRO A 43 21.91 7.81 -1.28
CA PRO A 43 21.36 7.11 -0.12
C PRO A 43 20.04 7.72 0.36
N LEU A 44 19.80 9.02 0.15
CA LEU A 44 18.60 9.71 0.60
C LEU A 44 17.37 9.24 -0.18
N LEU A 45 17.48 9.16 -1.50
CA LEU A 45 16.38 8.66 -2.35
C LEU A 45 16.04 7.20 -2.05
N PHE A 46 17.06 6.38 -1.80
CA PHE A 46 16.87 4.97 -1.43
C PHE A 46 16.21 4.81 -0.06
N GLU A 47 16.60 5.62 0.93
CA GLU A 47 15.97 5.65 2.25
C GLU A 47 14.49 6.06 2.16
N ALA A 48 14.19 7.12 1.39
CA ALA A 48 12.82 7.53 1.14
C ALA A 48 12.00 6.39 0.50
N LEU A 49 12.51 5.76 -0.56
CA LEU A 49 11.83 4.61 -1.19
C LEU A 49 11.58 3.48 -0.17
N THR A 50 12.53 3.21 0.71
CA THR A 50 12.38 2.21 1.77
C THR A 50 11.26 2.56 2.75
N ILE A 51 11.11 3.83 3.13
CA ILE A 51 9.99 4.32 3.95
C ILE A 51 8.66 4.18 3.19
N PHE A 52 8.63 4.47 1.89
CA PHE A 52 7.42 4.28 1.06
C PHE A 52 7.04 2.81 0.88
N VAL A 53 7.99 1.88 0.98
CA VAL A 53 7.71 0.43 0.89
C VAL A 53 7.29 -0.14 2.25
N TYR A 54 8.07 0.09 3.30
CA TYR A 54 7.92 -0.59 4.61
C TYR A 54 7.57 0.35 5.77
N GLY A 55 7.76 1.65 5.61
CA GLY A 55 7.63 2.63 6.69
C GLY A 55 6.20 3.12 6.94
N SER A 56 6.06 3.84 8.05
CA SER A 56 4.83 4.49 8.50
C SER A 56 4.86 6.00 8.30
N LEU A 57 3.71 6.67 8.50
CA LEU A 57 3.62 8.14 8.54
C LEU A 57 4.62 8.76 9.53
N SER A 58 4.84 8.12 10.68
CA SER A 58 5.78 8.60 11.69
C SER A 58 7.22 8.57 11.21
N ASP A 59 7.60 7.53 10.45
CA ASP A 59 8.94 7.40 9.86
C ASP A 59 9.17 8.47 8.79
N TYR A 60 8.17 8.72 7.94
CA TYR A 60 8.23 9.78 6.94
C TYR A 60 8.39 11.16 7.56
N ARG A 61 7.64 11.48 8.63
CA ARG A 61 7.77 12.75 9.33
C ARG A 61 9.15 12.94 9.96
N ARG A 62 9.73 11.89 10.55
CA ARG A 62 11.11 11.93 11.06
C ARG A 62 12.12 12.19 9.95
N PHE A 63 11.92 11.58 8.79
CA PHE A 63 12.77 11.77 7.62
C PHE A 63 12.68 13.20 7.06
N ILE A 64 11.47 13.76 6.91
CA ILE A 64 11.28 15.16 6.47
C ILE A 64 11.84 16.16 7.48
N ALA A 65 11.70 15.90 8.79
CA ALA A 65 12.29 16.75 9.83
C ALA A 65 13.83 16.76 9.77
N ALA A 66 14.45 15.64 9.38
CA ALA A 66 15.90 15.55 9.17
C ALA A 66 16.34 16.16 7.83
N HIS A 67 15.49 16.09 6.80
CA HIS A 67 15.81 16.50 5.43
C HIS A 67 14.71 17.38 4.81
N PRO A 68 14.51 18.62 5.29
CA PRO A 68 13.41 19.47 4.84
C PRO A 68 13.53 19.92 3.37
N THR A 69 14.73 19.86 2.77
CA THR A 69 14.93 20.22 1.37
C THR A 69 14.72 19.07 0.39
N PHE A 70 14.56 17.84 0.88
CA PHE A 70 14.48 16.64 0.04
C PHE A 70 13.27 16.66 -0.91
N VAL A 71 12.11 17.13 -0.44
CA VAL A 71 10.87 17.15 -1.24
C VAL A 71 10.99 18.08 -2.44
N ARG A 72 11.63 19.24 -2.24
CA ARG A 72 11.84 20.24 -3.28
C ARG A 72 12.98 19.86 -4.23
N ASP A 73 14.11 19.39 -3.71
CA ASP A 73 15.33 19.23 -4.50
C ASP A 73 15.36 17.88 -5.24
N GLU A 74 14.95 16.78 -4.59
CA GLU A 74 15.00 15.43 -5.18
C GLU A 74 13.67 15.03 -5.83
N LEU A 75 12.56 15.20 -5.10
CA LEU A 75 11.23 14.82 -5.61
C LEU A 75 10.62 15.89 -6.54
N ARG A 76 11.14 17.13 -6.51
CA ARG A 76 10.59 18.36 -7.15
C ARG A 76 9.07 18.32 -7.29
N VAL A 77 8.40 18.09 -6.16
CA VAL A 77 6.95 18.16 -6.05
C VAL A 77 6.61 19.58 -5.62
N GLU A 78 5.71 20.24 -6.34
CA GLU A 78 5.27 21.60 -6.02
C GLU A 78 4.36 21.64 -4.77
N ASN A 79 3.61 20.57 -4.52
CA ASN A 79 2.68 20.44 -3.39
C ASN A 79 3.11 19.31 -2.45
N GLU A 80 3.74 19.66 -1.33
CA GLU A 80 4.16 18.70 -0.28
C GLU A 80 2.96 17.91 0.28
N GLU A 81 1.76 18.50 0.27
CA GLU A 81 0.50 17.90 0.72
C GLU A 81 0.15 16.61 -0.03
N THR A 82 0.46 16.52 -1.34
CA THR A 82 0.18 15.33 -2.14
C THR A 82 0.94 14.10 -1.63
N LEU A 83 2.19 14.30 -1.18
CA LEU A 83 3.02 13.23 -0.62
C LEU A 83 2.56 12.86 0.79
N ASP A 84 2.12 13.84 1.59
CA ASP A 84 1.55 13.59 2.93
C ASP A 84 0.28 12.74 2.85
N ILE A 85 -0.63 13.08 1.95
CA ILE A 85 -1.84 12.28 1.68
C ILE A 85 -1.46 10.86 1.24
N LYS A 86 -0.47 10.73 0.36
CA LYS A 86 -0.01 9.43 -0.13
C LYS A 86 0.57 8.55 0.98
N ILE A 87 1.42 9.10 1.85
CA ILE A 87 1.99 8.31 2.96
C ILE A 87 0.92 7.96 4.01
N LYS A 88 -0.08 8.81 4.21
CA LYS A 88 -1.27 8.48 5.03
C LYS A 88 -2.04 7.31 4.43
N GLN A 89 -2.30 7.31 3.11
CA GLN A 89 -2.97 6.20 2.42
C GLN A 89 -2.17 4.90 2.51
N LEU A 90 -0.85 4.96 2.38
CA LEU A 90 0.03 3.81 2.54
C LEU A 90 0.04 3.27 3.99
N THR A 91 -0.03 4.17 4.97
CA THR A 91 -0.16 3.80 6.38
C THR A 91 -1.50 3.12 6.63
N LEU A 92 -2.59 3.65 6.08
CA LEU A 92 -3.93 3.05 6.14
C LEU A 92 -3.94 1.63 5.55
N ILE A 93 -3.32 1.43 4.37
CA ILE A 93 -3.18 0.11 3.75
C ILE A 93 -2.46 -0.87 4.70
N SER A 94 -1.40 -0.41 5.36
CA SER A 94 -0.61 -1.25 6.27
C SER A 94 -1.37 -1.63 7.54
N MET A 95 -2.32 -0.80 7.97
CA MET A 95 -3.24 -1.13 9.06
C MET A 95 -4.32 -2.11 8.59
N ALA A 96 -4.87 -1.90 7.40
CA ALA A 96 -5.85 -2.78 6.76
C ALA A 96 -5.31 -4.20 6.51
N GLU A 97 -4.01 -4.36 6.29
CA GLU A 97 -3.37 -5.67 6.16
C GLU A 97 -3.38 -6.48 7.48
N LYS A 98 -3.31 -5.80 8.63
CA LYS A 98 -3.26 -6.46 9.94
C LYS A 98 -4.64 -6.85 10.46
N THR A 99 -5.62 -6.00 10.23
CA THR A 99 -6.96 -6.12 10.82
C THR A 99 -8.03 -5.69 9.82
N GLN A 100 -9.04 -6.54 9.63
CA GLN A 100 -10.17 -6.24 8.73
C GLN A 100 -11.14 -5.21 9.30
N THR A 101 -11.20 -5.05 10.63
CA THR A 101 -12.03 -4.04 11.28
C THR A 101 -11.12 -3.17 12.13
N ILE A 102 -11.14 -1.85 11.87
CA ILE A 102 -10.26 -0.89 12.53
C ILE A 102 -11.13 0.22 13.13
N SER A 103 -10.87 0.58 14.38
CA SER A 103 -11.58 1.70 15.03
C SER A 103 -11.17 3.05 14.42
N LEU A 104 -12.12 3.98 14.29
CA LEU A 104 -11.86 5.34 13.79
C LEU A 104 -10.87 6.09 14.69
N LEU A 105 -10.94 5.89 16.02
CA LEU A 105 -9.98 6.45 16.98
C LEU A 105 -8.54 6.01 16.72
N GLU A 106 -8.35 4.72 16.39
CA GLU A 106 -7.02 4.21 16.06
C GLU A 106 -6.52 4.76 14.72
N LEU A 107 -7.41 4.89 13.74
CA LEU A 107 -7.09 5.51 12.45
C LEU A 107 -6.71 6.99 12.62
N ALA A 108 -7.50 7.77 13.33
CA ALA A 108 -7.24 9.18 13.64
C ALA A 108 -5.84 9.36 14.24
N LYS A 109 -5.49 8.52 15.22
CA LYS A 109 -4.19 8.57 15.89
C LYS A 109 -3.03 8.20 14.97
N ASN A 110 -3.16 7.16 14.15
CA ASN A 110 -2.07 6.69 13.29
C ASN A 110 -1.88 7.56 12.04
N LEU A 111 -2.96 8.16 11.54
CA LEU A 111 -2.97 9.05 10.37
C LEU A 111 -2.73 10.50 10.76
N ASP A 112 -2.77 10.83 12.06
CA ASP A 112 -2.68 12.19 12.60
C ASP A 112 -3.69 13.13 11.92
N ILE A 113 -4.93 12.66 11.84
CA ILE A 113 -6.09 13.41 11.37
C ILE A 113 -7.07 13.47 12.54
N PRO A 114 -7.69 14.62 12.83
CA PRO A 114 -8.73 14.70 13.85
C PRO A 114 -9.86 13.69 13.59
N ASP A 115 -10.41 13.12 14.65
CA ASP A 115 -11.56 12.21 14.60
C ASP A 115 -12.86 13.02 14.40
N ASN A 116 -13.03 13.55 13.20
CA ASN A 116 -14.15 14.39 12.76
C ASN A 116 -14.46 14.09 11.28
N GLU A 117 -15.21 14.98 10.63
CA GLU A 117 -15.55 14.90 9.19
C GLU A 117 -14.31 14.79 8.28
N ASP A 118 -13.15 15.32 8.69
CA ASP A 118 -11.92 15.28 7.89
C ASP A 118 -11.38 13.85 7.74
N LEU A 119 -11.53 13.01 8.78
CA LEU A 119 -11.15 11.60 8.70
C LEU A 119 -12.06 10.84 7.74
N GLU A 120 -13.37 11.09 7.78
CA GLU A 120 -14.32 10.43 6.89
C GLU A 120 -14.09 10.83 5.42
N LEU A 121 -13.86 12.12 5.15
CA LEU A 121 -13.50 12.61 3.82
C LEU A 121 -12.22 11.94 3.31
N PHE A 122 -11.19 11.84 4.17
CA PHE A 122 -9.95 11.15 3.81
C PHE A 122 -10.17 9.66 3.50
N LEU A 123 -11.02 8.97 4.27
CA LEU A 123 -11.35 7.57 4.03
C LEU A 123 -12.11 7.39 2.72
N ILE A 124 -13.04 8.29 2.39
CA ILE A 124 -13.76 8.30 1.10
C ILE A 124 -12.76 8.49 -0.05
N ASP A 125 -11.83 9.44 0.07
CA ASP A 125 -10.79 9.66 -0.93
C ASP A 125 -9.86 8.46 -1.09
N ALA A 126 -9.50 7.78 0.01
CA ALA A 126 -8.71 6.55 -0.03
C ALA A 126 -9.46 5.40 -0.74
N ILE A 127 -10.78 5.31 -0.55
CA ILE A 127 -11.63 4.33 -1.26
C ILE A 127 -11.71 4.69 -2.75
N HIS A 128 -11.91 5.96 -3.09
CA HIS A 128 -11.91 6.43 -4.48
C HIS A 128 -10.57 6.21 -5.19
N ALA A 129 -9.46 6.37 -4.47
CA ALA A 129 -8.12 6.09 -4.96
C ALA A 129 -7.83 4.57 -5.11
N ASN A 130 -8.79 3.69 -4.79
CA ASN A 130 -8.63 2.24 -4.75
C ASN A 130 -7.52 1.76 -3.78
N ALA A 131 -7.09 2.57 -2.81
CA ALA A 131 -6.13 2.14 -1.79
C ALA A 131 -6.72 1.03 -0.92
N ILE A 132 -7.99 1.20 -0.54
CA ILE A 132 -8.79 0.24 0.21
C ILE A 132 -10.19 0.10 -0.41
N ARG A 133 -10.88 -1.00 -0.11
CA ARG A 133 -12.30 -1.19 -0.32
C ARG A 133 -12.91 -1.64 0.99
N GLY A 134 -13.99 -0.98 1.38
CA GLY A 134 -14.64 -1.25 2.65
C GLY A 134 -15.80 -0.31 2.87
N LYS A 135 -16.38 -0.39 4.06
CA LYS A 135 -17.52 0.41 4.50
C LYS A 135 -17.22 1.02 5.85
N ILE A 136 -17.65 2.25 6.04
CA ILE A 136 -17.60 2.94 7.33
C ILE A 136 -18.87 2.57 8.09
N ASN A 137 -18.69 2.10 9.33
CA ASN A 137 -19.76 1.89 10.29
C ASN A 137 -19.75 3.04 11.29
N GLU A 138 -20.51 4.08 10.99
CA GLU A 138 -20.61 5.29 11.83
C GLU A 138 -21.11 4.98 13.25
N ILE A 139 -22.07 4.05 13.40
CA ILE A 139 -22.64 3.70 14.71
C ILE A 139 -21.60 3.03 15.61
N GLY A 140 -20.79 2.14 15.03
CA GLY A 140 -19.71 1.44 15.74
C GLY A 140 -18.42 2.23 15.83
N ALA A 141 -18.30 3.37 15.13
CA ALA A 141 -17.07 4.11 14.91
C ALA A 141 -15.93 3.21 14.39
N GLU A 142 -16.23 2.40 13.37
CA GLU A 142 -15.32 1.39 12.81
C GLU A 142 -15.29 1.41 11.28
N LEU A 143 -14.11 1.19 10.70
CA LEU A 143 -13.92 0.89 9.29
C LEU A 143 -13.86 -0.62 9.09
N VAL A 144 -14.77 -1.16 8.28
CA VAL A 144 -14.77 -2.56 7.86
C VAL A 144 -14.15 -2.67 6.47
N VAL A 145 -12.98 -3.30 6.37
CA VAL A 145 -12.21 -3.47 5.14
C VAL A 145 -12.54 -4.80 4.48
N ASP A 146 -13.01 -4.74 3.24
CA ASP A 146 -13.27 -5.90 2.39
C ASP A 146 -12.00 -6.35 1.65
N SER A 147 -11.25 -5.39 1.10
CA SER A 147 -10.00 -5.64 0.39
C SER A 147 -9.10 -4.42 0.44
N HIS A 148 -7.80 -4.62 0.26
CA HIS A 148 -6.83 -3.53 0.25
C HIS A 148 -5.76 -3.80 -0.81
N GLN A 149 -5.10 -2.74 -1.27
CA GLN A 149 -3.88 -2.89 -2.06
C GLN A 149 -2.76 -3.47 -1.19
N GLN A 150 -1.80 -4.14 -1.81
CA GLN A 150 -0.64 -4.68 -1.11
C GLN A 150 0.55 -3.77 -1.40
N ARG A 151 1.25 -3.31 -0.35
CA ARG A 151 2.47 -2.49 -0.51
C ARG A 151 3.66 -3.34 -0.96
N VAL A 152 3.70 -4.58 -0.47
CA VAL A 152 4.75 -5.57 -0.74
C VAL A 152 4.08 -6.90 -1.04
N PHE A 153 4.50 -7.56 -2.12
CA PHE A 153 3.97 -8.86 -2.51
C PHE A 153 5.08 -9.91 -2.57
N GLU A 154 5.33 -10.55 -1.44
CA GLU A 154 6.40 -11.53 -1.27
C GLU A 154 5.89 -12.97 -1.24
N SER A 155 6.81 -13.92 -1.04
CA SER A 155 6.52 -15.35 -0.97
C SER A 155 5.46 -15.70 0.08
N ALA A 156 5.42 -15.01 1.22
CA ALA A 156 4.39 -15.24 2.23
C ALA A 156 2.97 -14.99 1.69
N GLN A 157 2.79 -13.94 0.88
CA GLN A 157 1.49 -13.63 0.28
C GLN A 157 1.14 -14.60 -0.85
N TRP A 158 2.14 -15.10 -1.57
CA TRP A 158 1.97 -16.20 -2.52
C TRP A 158 1.49 -17.48 -1.85
N GLU A 159 2.05 -17.85 -0.70
CA GLU A 159 1.65 -19.03 0.06
C GLU A 159 0.21 -18.90 0.58
N GLN A 160 -0.16 -17.72 1.10
CA GLN A 160 -1.54 -17.44 1.50
C GLN A 160 -2.50 -17.55 0.31
N LEU A 161 -2.14 -16.98 -0.84
CA LEU A 161 -2.94 -17.06 -2.06
C LEU A 161 -3.09 -18.51 -2.54
N HIS A 162 -1.98 -19.27 -2.55
CA HIS A 162 -1.99 -20.67 -2.95
C HIS A 162 -2.91 -21.51 -2.07
N THR A 163 -2.83 -21.32 -0.75
CA THR A 163 -3.70 -22.01 0.22
C THR A 163 -5.17 -21.66 0.00
N ARG A 164 -5.49 -20.37 -0.17
CA ARG A 164 -6.86 -19.92 -0.44
C ARG A 164 -7.41 -20.49 -1.76
N LEU A 165 -6.61 -20.48 -2.83
CA LEU A 165 -7.00 -21.05 -4.13
C LEU A 165 -7.18 -22.57 -4.03
N GLY A 166 -6.31 -23.27 -3.30
CA GLY A 166 -6.45 -24.70 -3.01
C GLY A 166 -7.79 -25.01 -2.34
N GLY A 167 -8.12 -24.30 -1.26
CA GLY A 167 -9.40 -24.45 -0.56
C GLY A 167 -10.61 -24.12 -1.43
N LEU A 168 -10.54 -23.08 -2.26
CA LEU A 168 -11.61 -22.76 -3.23
C LEU A 168 -11.79 -23.86 -4.28
N LEU A 169 -10.70 -24.44 -4.78
CA LEU A 169 -10.75 -25.56 -5.72
C LEU A 169 -11.36 -26.81 -5.08
N GLU A 170 -11.02 -27.10 -3.82
CA GLU A 170 -11.62 -28.19 -3.05
C GLU A 170 -13.12 -27.96 -2.84
N ASN A 171 -13.53 -26.74 -2.47
CA ASN A 171 -14.94 -26.37 -2.30
C ASN A 171 -15.74 -26.54 -3.60
N VAL A 172 -15.17 -26.14 -4.75
CA VAL A 172 -15.82 -26.31 -6.06
C VAL A 172 -15.92 -27.79 -6.44
N ARG A 173 -14.89 -28.60 -6.18
CA ARG A 173 -14.92 -30.05 -6.42
C ARG A 173 -15.99 -30.71 -5.55
N TRP A 174 -16.01 -30.39 -4.26
CA TRP A 174 -17.02 -30.88 -3.31
C TRP A 174 -18.44 -30.51 -3.76
N PHE A 175 -18.67 -29.26 -4.17
CA PHE A 175 -19.97 -28.82 -4.66
C PHE A 175 -20.41 -29.56 -5.93
N ARG A 176 -19.48 -29.75 -6.89
CA ARG A 176 -19.73 -30.53 -8.10
C ARG A 176 -20.10 -31.97 -7.78
N ASP A 177 -19.36 -32.61 -6.87
CA ASP A 177 -19.57 -34.02 -6.52
C ASP A 177 -20.89 -34.20 -5.74
N ASN A 178 -21.25 -33.24 -4.89
CA ASN A 178 -22.58 -33.20 -4.27
C ASN A 178 -23.70 -33.08 -5.30
N ILE A 179 -23.61 -32.14 -6.24
CA ILE A 179 -24.62 -32.00 -7.30
C ILE A 179 -24.75 -33.30 -8.09
N ARG A 180 -23.63 -33.93 -8.46
CA ARG A 180 -23.64 -35.21 -9.18
C ARG A 180 -24.38 -36.28 -8.37
N SER A 181 -24.10 -36.40 -7.07
CA SER A 181 -24.74 -37.38 -6.21
C SER A 181 -26.26 -37.18 -6.08
N VAL A 182 -26.73 -35.91 -6.06
CA VAL A 182 -28.17 -35.59 -6.03
C VAL A 182 -28.86 -35.97 -7.34
N VAL A 183 -28.19 -35.73 -8.48
CA VAL A 183 -28.71 -36.10 -9.80
C VAL A 183 -28.75 -37.63 -9.99
N GLU A 184 -27.78 -38.35 -9.43
CA GLU A 184 -27.72 -39.82 -9.52
C GLU A 184 -28.64 -40.52 -8.50
N GLY A 185 -28.80 -39.97 -7.29
CA GLY A 185 -29.67 -40.49 -6.24
C GLY A 185 -31.16 -40.17 -6.40
N GLY A 186 -31.52 -39.34 -7.38
CA GLY A 186 -32.90 -39.01 -7.75
C GLY A 186 -33.53 -39.93 -8.80
N LYS A 187 -32.88 -41.05 -9.16
CA LYS A 187 -33.41 -42.10 -10.05
C LYS A 187 -33.92 -43.31 -9.27
#